data_AF-Q66U95-F1
#
_entry.id   AF-Q66U95-F1
#
_cell.length_a   1.000
_cell.length_b   1.000
_cell.length_c   1.000
_cell.angle_alpha   90.00
_cell.angle_beta   90.00
_cell.angle_gamma   90.00
#
_symmetry.space_group_name_H-M   'P 1'
#
loop_
_entity.id
_entity.type
_entity.pdbx_description
1 polymer ?
#
loop_
_entity_poly.entity_id
_entity_poly.type
_entity_poly.pdbx_seq_one_letter_code
_entity_poly.pdbx_strand_id
1 'polypeptide(L)'
;MKFIIILFISLCILNVSFGARHFLQKLLDDNSIKCHNKGNDIFAKTCISLQKLNMYVYDDYLGSHLLGAVQDQANRVLSIVQERPNRDFKQIEDCITNFKTAIKTYRREAFLEYKKDETRSKDIIHQFTVNIQRVTDGALHCIAG
;
A
#
# COMPACT_ATOMS: atom_id res chain seq x y z
N MET A 1 -39.98 -26.20 -13.42
CA MET A 1 -39.89 -25.09 -12.43
C MET A 1 -38.68 -25.19 -11.50
N LYS A 2 -38.38 -26.33 -10.84
CA LYS A 2 -37.22 -26.45 -9.91
C LYS A 2 -35.85 -26.09 -10.52
N PHE A 3 -35.56 -26.52 -11.75
CA PHE A 3 -34.29 -26.20 -12.45
C PHE A 3 -34.10 -24.72 -12.77
N ILE A 4 -35.19 -23.99 -13.05
CA ILE A 4 -35.15 -22.55 -13.38
C ILE A 4 -34.81 -21.74 -12.12
N ILE A 5 -35.34 -22.13 -10.96
CA ILE A 5 -35.09 -21.47 -9.68
C ILE A 5 -33.62 -21.64 -9.25
N ILE A 6 -33.05 -22.84 -9.45
CA ILE A 6 -31.63 -23.12 -9.13
C ILE A 6 -30.70 -22.30 -10.04
N LEU A 7 -31.01 -22.20 -11.33
CA LEU A 7 -30.27 -21.35 -12.28
C LEU A 7 -30.31 -19.88 -11.88
N PHE A 8 -31.47 -19.37 -11.47
CA PHE A 8 -31.65 -17.99 -11.05
C PHE A 8 -30.86 -17.67 -9.77
N ILE A 9 -30.90 -18.56 -8.77
CA ILE A 9 -30.12 -18.41 -7.53
C ILE A 9 -28.61 -18.45 -7.81
N SER A 10 -28.15 -19.37 -8.66
CA SER A 10 -26.73 -19.44 -9.06
C SER A 10 -26.28 -18.18 -9.81
N LEU A 11 -27.10 -17.64 -10.72
CA LEU A 11 -26.85 -16.38 -11.42
C LEU A 11 -26.80 -15.18 -10.46
N CYS A 12 -27.69 -15.13 -9.48
CA CYS A 12 -27.68 -14.10 -8.45
C CYS A 12 -26.41 -14.18 -7.57
N ILE A 13 -25.99 -15.38 -7.15
CA ILE A 13 -24.77 -15.57 -6.34
C ILE A 13 -23.51 -15.19 -7.14
N LEU A 14 -23.44 -15.55 -8.42
CA LEU A 14 -22.31 -15.21 -9.29
C LEU A 14 -22.21 -13.70 -9.51
N ASN A 15 -23.33 -13.01 -9.75
CA ASN A 15 -23.35 -11.56 -9.93
C ASN A 15 -22.99 -10.80 -8.65
N VAL A 16 -23.48 -11.23 -7.48
CA VAL A 16 -23.12 -10.63 -6.19
C VAL A 16 -21.64 -10.87 -5.89
N SER A 17 -21.13 -12.07 -6.15
CA SER A 17 -19.71 -12.40 -5.95
C SER A 17 -18.79 -11.61 -6.89
N PHE A 18 -19.21 -11.41 -8.13
CA PHE A 18 -18.46 -10.62 -9.11
C PHE A 18 -18.44 -9.13 -8.75
N GLY A 19 -19.59 -8.57 -8.36
CA GLY A 19 -19.68 -7.19 -7.87
C GLY A 19 -18.83 -6.96 -6.62
N ALA A 20 -18.88 -7.87 -5.65
CA ALA A 20 -18.05 -7.81 -4.45
C ALA A 20 -16.55 -7.90 -4.76
N ARG A 21 -16.15 -8.79 -5.69
CA ARG A 21 -14.76 -8.88 -6.16
C ARG A 21 -14.30 -7.60 -6.85
N HIS A 22 -15.09 -7.05 -7.75
CA HIS A 22 -14.74 -5.82 -8.46
C HIS A 22 -14.63 -4.63 -7.49
N PHE A 23 -15.57 -4.52 -6.54
CA PHE A 23 -15.51 -3.50 -5.51
C PHE A 23 -14.26 -3.64 -4.64
N LEU A 24 -13.96 -4.86 -4.18
CA LEU A 24 -12.76 -5.14 -3.39
C LEU A 24 -11.49 -4.84 -4.19
N GLN A 25 -11.43 -5.24 -5.45
CA GLN A 25 -10.30 -4.96 -6.34
C GLN A 25 -10.07 -3.45 -6.47
N LYS A 26 -11.13 -2.69 -6.78
CA LYS A 26 -11.06 -1.24 -6.88
C LYS A 26 -10.63 -0.59 -5.57
N LEU A 27 -11.14 -1.07 -4.45
CA LEU A 27 -10.79 -0.57 -3.12
C LEU A 27 -9.33 -0.87 -2.76
N LEU A 28 -8.82 -2.05 -3.11
CA LEU A 28 -7.39 -2.38 -2.98
C LEU A 28 -6.53 -1.49 -3.89
N ASP A 29 -6.97 -1.28 -5.13
CA ASP A 29 -6.26 -0.46 -6.09
C ASP A 29 -6.18 0.99 -5.60
N ASP A 30 -7.31 1.58 -5.20
CA ASP A 30 -7.41 2.97 -4.73
C ASP A 30 -6.58 3.23 -3.46
N ASN A 31 -6.38 2.21 -2.64
CA ASN A 31 -5.58 2.28 -1.42
C ASN A 31 -4.14 1.75 -1.58
N SER A 32 -3.73 1.39 -2.79
CA SER A 32 -2.37 0.95 -3.09
C SER A 32 -1.48 2.09 -3.57
N ILE A 33 -0.17 1.91 -3.42
CA ILE A 33 0.83 2.82 -3.99
C ILE A 33 0.67 2.83 -5.51
N LYS A 34 0.54 4.02 -6.08
CA LYS A 34 0.52 4.23 -7.53
C LYS A 34 1.95 4.33 -8.04
N CYS A 35 2.20 3.77 -9.21
CA CYS A 35 3.49 3.87 -9.87
C CYS A 35 3.30 4.30 -11.33
N HIS A 36 4.32 4.93 -11.89
CA HIS A 36 4.34 5.27 -13.30
C HIS A 36 4.86 4.09 -14.14
N ASN A 37 4.30 3.86 -15.32
CA ASN A 37 4.65 2.73 -16.20
C ASN A 37 5.98 2.90 -16.97
N LYS A 38 6.86 3.84 -16.57
CA LYS A 38 8.07 4.22 -17.33
C LYS A 38 9.39 3.66 -16.78
N GLY A 39 9.35 2.58 -15.99
CA GLY A 39 10.54 1.99 -15.36
C GLY A 39 11.10 0.73 -16.03
N ASN A 40 12.29 0.32 -15.59
CA ASN A 40 12.89 -0.97 -15.95
C ASN A 40 12.22 -2.15 -15.20
N ASP A 41 12.63 -3.40 -15.48
CA ASP A 41 12.05 -4.60 -14.85
C ASP A 41 12.18 -4.58 -13.31
N ILE A 42 13.32 -4.14 -12.77
CA ILE A 42 13.55 -4.05 -11.32
C ILE A 42 12.64 -2.99 -10.69
N PHE A 43 12.45 -1.85 -11.35
CA PHE A 43 11.48 -0.83 -10.94
C PHE A 43 10.07 -1.41 -10.92
N ALA A 44 9.65 -2.11 -11.97
CA ALA A 44 8.32 -2.70 -12.05
C ALA A 44 8.09 -3.72 -10.93
N LYS A 45 9.06 -4.60 -10.68
CA LYS A 45 9.01 -5.58 -9.58
C LYS A 45 8.96 -4.90 -8.21
N THR A 46 9.77 -3.86 -8.02
CA THR A 46 9.79 -3.08 -6.77
C THR A 46 8.45 -2.38 -6.55
N CYS A 47 7.88 -1.77 -7.59
CA CYS A 47 6.56 -1.17 -7.52
C CYS A 47 5.49 -2.19 -7.11
N ILE A 48 5.45 -3.36 -7.75
CA ILE A 48 4.49 -4.43 -7.41
C ILE A 48 4.67 -4.89 -5.96
N SER A 49 5.91 -4.94 -5.47
CA SER A 49 6.19 -5.25 -4.06
C SER A 49 5.63 -4.20 -3.11
N LEU A 50 5.81 -2.92 -3.43
CA LEU A 50 5.32 -1.79 -2.64
C LEU A 50 3.79 -1.69 -2.66
N GLN A 51 3.14 -1.96 -3.80
CA GLN A 51 1.67 -1.97 -3.93
C GLN A 51 0.97 -2.88 -2.91
N LYS A 52 1.64 -3.94 -2.43
CA LYS A 52 1.12 -4.84 -1.40
C LYS A 52 0.99 -4.21 -0.01
N LEU A 53 1.46 -2.98 0.18
CA LEU A 53 1.32 -2.28 1.46
C LEU A 53 -0.13 -1.92 1.78
N ASN A 54 -0.95 -1.64 0.76
CA ASN A 54 -2.38 -1.28 0.82
C ASN A 54 -2.78 -0.51 2.11
N MET A 55 -3.01 0.78 1.99
CA MET A 55 -3.26 1.67 3.13
C MET A 55 -4.74 1.80 3.50
N TYR A 56 -5.57 0.79 3.20
CA TYR A 56 -6.98 0.83 3.56
C TYR A 56 -7.18 1.01 5.08
N VAL A 57 -7.82 2.12 5.44
CA VAL A 57 -8.30 2.47 6.77
C VAL A 57 -9.77 2.88 6.62
N TYR A 58 -10.60 2.54 7.61
CA TYR A 58 -12.05 2.82 7.55
C TYR A 58 -12.39 4.32 7.54
N ASP A 59 -11.48 5.14 8.06
CA ASP A 59 -11.60 6.61 8.05
C ASP A 59 -10.88 7.19 6.83
N ASP A 60 -11.63 7.86 5.95
CA ASP A 60 -11.12 8.40 4.69
C ASP A 60 -10.10 9.53 4.91
N TYR A 61 -10.24 10.34 5.96
CA TYR A 61 -9.32 11.43 6.26
C TYR A 61 -7.96 10.87 6.68
N LEU A 62 -7.93 10.04 7.72
CA LEU A 62 -6.72 9.38 8.17
C LEU A 62 -6.13 8.52 7.05
N GLY A 63 -6.93 7.66 6.41
CA GLY A 63 -6.50 6.75 5.36
C GLY A 63 -5.81 7.45 4.20
N SER A 64 -6.41 8.53 3.68
CA SER A 64 -5.83 9.31 2.57
C SER A 64 -4.51 9.99 2.96
N HIS A 65 -4.39 10.51 4.19
CA HIS A 65 -3.15 11.11 4.68
C HIS A 65 -2.03 10.10 4.90
N LEU A 66 -2.34 8.93 5.50
CA LEU A 66 -1.35 7.87 5.68
C LEU A 66 -0.90 7.32 4.31
N LEU A 67 -1.83 7.15 3.36
CA LEU A 67 -1.51 6.75 2.00
C LEU A 67 -0.62 7.77 1.30
N GLY A 68 -0.93 9.07 1.40
CA GLY A 68 -0.11 10.13 0.82
C GLY A 68 1.31 10.13 1.35
N ALA A 69 1.48 9.97 2.66
CA ALA A 69 2.80 9.90 3.29
C ALA A 69 3.58 8.66 2.80
N VAL A 70 2.94 7.49 2.73
CA VAL A 70 3.56 6.26 2.20
C VAL A 70 3.88 6.37 0.71
N GLN A 71 3.01 6.99 -0.09
CA GLN A 71 3.22 7.22 -1.52
C GLN A 71 4.45 8.09 -1.77
N ASP A 72 4.62 9.17 -1.01
CA ASP A 72 5.77 10.06 -1.11
C ASP A 72 7.08 9.30 -0.83
N GLN A 73 7.12 8.54 0.26
CA GLN A 73 8.28 7.73 0.61
C GLN A 73 8.56 6.60 -0.40
N ALA A 74 7.50 5.96 -0.92
CA ALA A 74 7.62 4.94 -1.96
C ALA A 74 8.17 5.52 -3.26
N ASN A 75 7.78 6.73 -3.64
CA ASN A 75 8.31 7.42 -4.81
C ASN A 75 9.81 7.68 -4.67
N ARG A 76 10.30 8.05 -3.47
CA ARG A 76 11.74 8.20 -3.20
C ARG A 76 12.49 6.88 -3.42
N VAL A 77 11.96 5.77 -2.90
CA VAL A 77 12.53 4.43 -3.11
C VAL A 77 12.57 4.07 -4.59
N LEU A 78 11.45 4.25 -5.29
CA LEU A 78 11.33 3.93 -6.71
C LEU A 78 12.27 4.76 -7.58
N SER A 79 12.47 6.04 -7.25
CA SER A 79 13.43 6.92 -7.94
C SER A 79 14.85 6.38 -7.86
N ILE A 80 15.31 6.03 -6.65
CA ILE A 80 16.66 5.47 -6.47
C ILE A 80 16.81 4.11 -7.15
N VAL A 81 15.77 3.27 -7.14
CA VAL A 81 15.80 1.98 -7.87
C VAL A 81 15.90 2.19 -9.37
N GLN A 82 15.21 3.20 -9.92
CA GLN A 82 15.29 3.54 -11.34
C GLN A 82 16.72 3.96 -11.75
N GLU A 83 17.42 4.69 -10.90
CA GLU A 83 18.82 5.10 -11.10
C GLU A 83 19.82 3.93 -10.97
N ARG A 84 19.40 2.79 -10.44
CA ARG A 84 20.25 1.61 -10.18
C ARG A 84 19.74 0.35 -10.89
N PRO A 85 19.64 0.34 -12.24
CA PRO A 85 19.06 -0.77 -13.00
C PRO A 85 19.82 -2.10 -12.87
N ASN A 86 21.08 -2.06 -12.44
CA ASN A 86 21.95 -3.23 -12.34
C ASN A 86 21.85 -3.98 -10.99
N ARG A 87 21.10 -3.44 -10.02
CA ARG A 87 20.84 -4.11 -8.75
C ARG A 87 19.91 -5.30 -8.96
N ASP A 88 20.18 -6.40 -8.27
CA ASP A 88 19.27 -7.54 -8.27
C ASP A 88 18.00 -7.22 -7.46
N PHE A 89 16.85 -7.69 -7.94
CA PHE A 89 15.57 -7.42 -7.28
C PHE A 89 15.55 -7.95 -5.85
N LYS A 90 16.21 -9.10 -5.55
CA LYS A 90 16.25 -9.64 -4.20
C LYS A 90 16.97 -8.70 -3.23
N GLN A 91 18.07 -8.08 -3.67
CA GLN A 91 18.79 -7.09 -2.86
C GLN A 91 17.89 -5.87 -2.56
N ILE A 92 17.17 -5.38 -3.56
CA ILE A 92 16.21 -4.29 -3.37
C ILE A 92 15.11 -4.70 -2.39
N GLU A 93 14.53 -5.89 -2.58
CA GLU A 93 13.47 -6.45 -1.73
C GLU A 93 13.91 -6.60 -0.27
N ASP A 94 15.14 -7.07 -0.04
CA ASP A 94 15.75 -7.18 1.28
C ASP A 94 15.91 -5.79 1.92
N CYS A 95 16.42 -4.80 1.18
CA CYS A 95 16.56 -3.42 1.66
C CYS A 95 15.22 -2.78 2.06
N ILE A 96 14.14 -3.03 1.31
CA ILE A 96 12.82 -2.44 1.59
C ILE A 96 11.97 -3.26 2.57
N THR A 97 12.47 -4.41 3.07
CA THR A 97 11.71 -5.27 3.98
C THR A 97 11.41 -4.58 5.31
N ASN A 98 12.39 -3.87 5.88
CA ASN A 98 12.20 -3.11 7.11
C ASN A 98 11.21 -1.96 6.92
N PHE A 99 11.33 -1.24 5.80
CA PHE A 99 10.39 -0.19 5.41
C PHE A 99 8.94 -0.72 5.34
N LYS A 100 8.72 -1.84 4.65
CA LYS A 100 7.38 -2.44 4.51
C LYS A 100 6.80 -2.90 5.84
N THR A 101 7.62 -3.54 6.68
CA THR A 101 7.20 -4.03 8.00
C THR A 101 6.84 -2.86 8.92
N ALA A 102 7.68 -1.83 8.95
CA ALA A 102 7.47 -0.65 9.76
C ALA A 102 6.20 0.12 9.37
N ILE A 103 5.92 0.29 8.07
CA ILE A 103 4.66 0.92 7.62
C ILE A 103 3.44 0.18 8.17
N LYS A 104 3.43 -1.16 8.10
CA LYS A 104 2.29 -1.95 8.60
C LYS A 104 2.09 -1.75 10.11
N THR A 105 3.19 -1.68 10.87
CA THR A 105 3.17 -1.43 12.31
C THR A 105 2.66 -0.02 12.61
N TYR A 106 3.28 1.02 12.03
CA TYR A 106 2.91 2.41 12.28
C TYR A 106 1.50 2.74 11.82
N ARG A 107 1.01 2.12 10.74
CA ARG A 107 -0.38 2.27 10.30
C ARG A 107 -1.35 1.73 11.36
N ARG A 108 -1.04 0.56 11.93
CA ARG A 108 -1.86 -0.03 12.98
C ARG A 108 -1.86 0.85 14.23
N GLU A 109 -0.71 1.37 14.63
CA GLU A 109 -0.57 2.27 15.77
C GLU A 109 -1.35 3.57 15.55
N ALA A 110 -1.18 4.21 14.39
CA ALA A 110 -1.92 5.42 14.03
C ALA A 110 -3.43 5.21 14.09
N PHE A 111 -3.93 4.10 13.55
CA PHE A 111 -5.35 3.77 13.62
C PHE A 111 -5.83 3.55 15.06
N LEU A 112 -5.05 2.83 15.88
CA LEU A 112 -5.41 2.57 17.28
C LEU A 112 -5.41 3.85 18.12
N GLU A 113 -4.50 4.79 17.85
CA GLU A 113 -4.50 6.10 18.50
C GLU A 113 -5.66 6.97 18.05
N TYR A 114 -5.93 7.01 16.75
CA TYR A 114 -7.03 7.80 16.19
C TYR A 114 -8.38 7.34 16.73
N LYS A 115 -8.59 6.02 16.85
CA LYS A 115 -9.79 5.45 17.46
C LYS A 115 -9.95 5.83 18.94
N LYS A 116 -8.87 6.10 19.65
CA LYS A 116 -8.92 6.55 21.06
C LYS A 116 -9.27 8.03 21.15
N ASP A 117 -8.72 8.84 20.24
CA ASP A 117 -8.90 10.29 20.23
C ASP A 117 -8.69 10.86 18.82
N GLU A 118 -9.81 11.10 18.12
CA GLU A 118 -9.82 11.65 16.77
C GLU A 118 -9.30 13.11 16.72
N THR A 119 -9.35 13.84 17.84
CA THR A 119 -8.89 15.24 17.90
C THR A 119 -7.37 15.35 17.71
N ARG A 120 -6.64 14.26 17.97
CA ARG A 120 -5.19 14.14 17.79
C ARG A 120 -4.77 13.71 16.37
N SER A 121 -5.70 13.70 15.42
CA SER A 121 -5.47 13.26 14.04
C SER A 121 -4.21 13.87 13.40
N LYS A 122 -4.01 15.18 13.53
CA LYS A 122 -2.84 15.88 12.99
C LYS A 122 -1.52 15.37 13.59
N ASP A 123 -1.48 15.19 14.89
CA ASP A 123 -0.28 14.70 15.59
C ASP A 123 0.02 13.25 15.20
N ILE A 124 -1.02 12.42 15.10
CA ILE A 124 -0.91 11.01 14.68
C ILE A 124 -0.37 10.92 13.25
N ILE A 125 -0.93 11.72 12.32
CA ILE A 125 -0.48 11.79 10.92
C ILE A 125 0.98 12.26 10.86
N HIS A 126 1.33 13.28 11.65
CA HIS A 126 2.69 13.80 11.71
C HIS A 126 3.69 12.75 12.22
N GLN A 127 3.40 12.11 13.36
CA GLN A 127 4.24 11.05 13.93
C GLN A 127 4.40 9.88 12.97
N PHE A 128 3.33 9.45 12.33
CA PHE A 128 3.38 8.42 11.30
C PHE A 128 4.33 8.83 10.16
N THR A 129 4.18 10.06 9.64
CA THR A 129 5.00 10.59 8.54
C THR A 129 6.48 10.62 8.89
N VAL A 130 6.83 11.10 10.08
CA VAL A 130 8.23 11.14 10.56
C VAL A 130 8.80 9.73 10.71
N ASN A 131 8.01 8.80 11.24
CA ASN A 131 8.45 7.44 11.46
C ASN A 131 8.67 6.68 10.15
N ILE A 132 7.78 6.84 9.15
CA ILE A 132 8.00 6.24 7.83
C ILE A 132 9.21 6.84 7.13
N GLN A 133 9.44 8.15 7.25
CA GLN A 133 10.59 8.81 6.62
C GLN A 133 11.91 8.23 7.16
N ARG A 134 12.01 8.01 8.48
CA ARG A 134 13.20 7.42 9.10
C ARG A 134 13.52 6.03 8.56
N VAL A 135 12.52 5.17 8.40
CA VAL A 135 12.74 3.81 7.85
C VAL A 135 12.95 3.82 6.34
N THR A 136 12.42 4.82 5.63
CA THR A 136 12.74 5.06 4.22
C THR A 136 14.20 5.41 4.04
N ASP A 137 14.74 6.33 4.84
CA ASP A 137 16.15 6.74 4.71
C ASP A 137 17.11 5.55 4.91
N GLY A 138 16.78 4.64 5.83
CA GLY A 138 17.51 3.37 5.99
C GLY A 138 17.45 2.47 4.75
N ALA A 139 16.28 2.34 4.13
CA ALA A 139 16.12 1.57 2.89
C ALA A 139 16.87 2.22 1.72
N LEU A 140 16.81 3.55 1.59
CA LEU A 140 17.52 4.30 0.55
C LEU A 140 19.03 4.11 0.70
N HIS A 141 19.57 4.19 1.91
CA HIS A 141 20.99 3.96 2.16
C HIS A 141 21.42 2.53 1.77
N CYS A 142 20.61 1.53 2.09
CA CYS A 142 20.85 0.13 1.69
C CYS A 142 20.86 -0.05 0.16
N ILE A 143 19.92 0.56 -0.55
CA ILE A 143 19.84 0.47 -2.02
C ILE A 143 21.02 1.22 -2.68
N ALA A 144 21.41 2.36 -2.11
CA ALA A 144 22.43 3.25 -2.65
C ALA A 144 23.87 2.82 -2.41
N GLY A 145 24.11 1.89 -1.48
CA GLY A 145 25.44 1.34 -1.16
C GLY A 145 26.03 0.48 -2.27
#